data_AF-A0A939L7S6-F1
#
_entry.id   AF-A0A939L7S6-F1
#
_cell.length_a   1.000
_cell.length_b   1.000
_cell.length_c   1.000
_cell.angle_alpha   90.00
_cell.angle_beta   90.00
_cell.angle_gamma   90.00
#
_symmetry.space_group_name_H-M   'P 1'
#
loop_
_entity.id
_entity.type
_entity.pdbx_description
1 polymer ?
#
loop_
_entity_poly.entity_id
_entity_poly.type
_entity_poly.pdbx_seq_one_letter_code
_entity_poly.pdbx_strand_id
1 'polypeptide(L)'
;MQLNSSRGGSVFHTDPRRTAAVLQLTKVSRVHGRGAAEVHALRGIDLAVHPGEFVAVMGPSGSGKSTLLTLAGGLDLPSEGEVLVEGVALGGLSRGRLADLRRRSVGYVFQDYNLIPALTAAENIALPRELDGVPGRTARREALAALEELGIGE
;
A
#
# COMPACT_ATOMS: atom_id res chain seq x y z
N MET A 1 -14.75 42.28 -16.66
CA MET A 1 -16.09 41.80 -16.22
C MET A 1 -16.39 40.58 -17.09
N GLN A 2 -16.31 39.31 -16.70
CA GLN A 2 -16.11 38.52 -15.47
C GLN A 2 -15.10 37.39 -15.78
N LEU A 3 -14.03 37.15 -15.00
CA LEU A 3 -13.85 36.05 -14.02
C LEU A 3 -14.37 34.65 -14.43
N ASN A 4 -13.45 33.70 -14.68
CA ASN A 4 -13.47 32.44 -13.93
C ASN A 4 -12.09 31.78 -13.81
N SER A 5 -11.83 31.30 -12.60
CA SER A 5 -10.62 30.68 -12.08
C SER A 5 -10.77 29.15 -12.00
N SER A 6 -9.64 28.44 -12.00
CA SER A 6 -9.30 27.26 -11.18
C SER A 6 -8.84 25.97 -11.90
N ARG A 7 -7.57 25.65 -11.64
CA ARG A 7 -6.98 24.38 -11.18
C ARG A 7 -7.59 23.05 -11.68
N GLY A 8 -6.73 22.24 -12.29
CA GLY A 8 -6.89 20.79 -12.40
C GLY A 8 -5.79 20.22 -13.29
N GLY A 9 -4.68 19.78 -12.70
CA GLY A 9 -3.59 19.14 -13.43
C GLY A 9 -4.08 17.85 -14.08
N SER A 10 -4.04 17.81 -15.41
CA SER A 10 -4.34 16.62 -16.20
C SER A 10 -3.07 15.82 -16.41
N VAL A 11 -3.08 14.54 -16.07
CA VAL A 11 -2.14 13.57 -16.64
C VAL A 11 -2.91 12.30 -16.98
N PHE A 12 -3.31 12.19 -18.24
CA PHE A 12 -3.60 10.90 -18.85
C PHE A 12 -2.54 10.67 -19.93
N HIS A 13 -1.70 9.66 -19.72
CA HIS A 13 -0.80 9.14 -20.75
C HIS A 13 -0.82 7.62 -20.70
N THR A 14 -1.58 7.00 -21.59
CA THR A 14 -1.59 5.55 -21.82
C THR A 14 -0.75 5.26 -23.06
N ASP A 15 0.54 4.99 -22.86
CA ASP A 15 1.39 4.34 -23.88
C ASP A 15 1.28 2.82 -23.69
N PRO A 16 0.81 2.05 -24.70
CA PRO A 16 0.73 0.59 -24.65
C PRO A 16 2.09 -0.12 -24.56
N ARG A 17 3.21 0.63 -24.54
CA ARG A 17 4.56 0.13 -24.25
C ARG A 17 5.02 0.34 -22.80
N ARG A 18 4.21 0.95 -21.93
CA ARG A 18 4.50 0.98 -20.48
C ARG A 18 4.06 -0.35 -19.86
N THR A 19 4.97 -0.97 -19.13
CA THR A 19 4.69 -2.10 -18.23
C THR A 19 3.44 -1.80 -17.40
N ALA A 20 2.50 -2.74 -17.29
CA ALA A 20 1.25 -2.56 -16.55
C ALA A 20 1.53 -2.00 -15.14
N ALA A 21 0.69 -1.07 -14.67
CA ALA A 21 0.86 -0.46 -13.35
C ALA A 21 0.81 -1.55 -12.26
N VAL A 22 1.72 -1.46 -11.29
CA VAL A 22 1.75 -2.35 -10.12
C VAL A 22 0.75 -1.91 -9.05
N LEU A 23 0.41 -0.63 -9.03
CA LEU A 23 -0.64 -0.06 -8.19
C LEU A 23 -1.48 0.88 -9.04
N GLN A 24 -2.79 0.71 -9.01
CA GLN A 24 -3.73 1.59 -9.68
C GLN A 24 -4.88 1.95 -8.74
N LEU A 25 -5.12 3.24 -8.58
CA LEU A 25 -6.29 3.81 -7.89
C LEU A 25 -7.12 4.53 -8.94
N THR A 26 -8.41 4.25 -9.00
CA THR A 26 -9.35 4.90 -9.92
C THR A 26 -10.51 5.48 -9.16
N LYS A 27 -10.61 6.82 -9.16
CA LYS A 27 -11.63 7.62 -8.47
C LYS A 27 -11.80 7.23 -6.99
N VAL A 28 -10.71 6.95 -6.30
CA VAL A 28 -10.73 6.45 -4.93
C VAL A 28 -11.16 7.54 -3.94
N SER A 29 -12.24 7.27 -3.22
CA SER A 29 -12.72 8.11 -2.12
C SER A 29 -12.74 7.32 -0.83
N ARG A 30 -12.50 8.02 0.30
CA ARG A 30 -12.61 7.43 1.63
C ARG A 30 -13.29 8.40 2.58
N VAL A 31 -14.35 7.91 3.19
CA VAL A 31 -15.17 8.64 4.15
C VAL A 31 -15.16 7.89 5.47
N HIS A 32 -14.89 8.61 6.55
CA HIS A 32 -14.93 8.10 7.92
C HIS A 32 -16.10 8.75 8.67
N GLY A 33 -16.69 8.01 9.60
CA GLY A 33 -17.86 8.48 10.37
C GLY A 33 -19.16 8.42 9.57
N ARG A 34 -20.21 9.05 10.11
CA ARG A 34 -21.55 9.18 9.51
C ARG A 34 -22.21 10.48 9.96
N GLY A 35 -23.11 11.02 9.15
CA GLY A 35 -23.92 12.19 9.52
C GLY A 35 -23.07 13.45 9.72
N ALA A 36 -23.34 14.22 10.79
CA ALA A 36 -22.63 15.48 11.04
C ALA A 36 -21.13 15.33 11.38
N ALA A 37 -20.68 14.11 11.72
CA ALA A 37 -19.27 13.81 12.02
C ALA A 37 -18.53 13.19 10.83
N GLU A 38 -19.09 13.27 9.63
CA GLU A 38 -18.50 12.71 8.42
C GLU A 38 -17.23 13.46 7.99
N VAL A 39 -16.15 12.70 7.74
CA VAL A 39 -14.87 13.23 7.29
C VAL A 39 -14.46 12.53 6.00
N HIS A 40 -14.37 13.29 4.91
CA HIS A 40 -13.82 12.81 3.65
C HIS A 40 -12.30 12.90 3.68
N ALA A 41 -11.65 11.79 4.02
CA ALA A 41 -10.20 11.69 4.04
C ALA A 41 -9.59 11.70 2.62
N LEU A 42 -10.28 11.10 1.64
CA LEU A 42 -9.89 11.13 0.23
C LEU A 42 -11.11 11.44 -0.65
N ARG A 43 -10.89 12.17 -1.75
CA ARG A 43 -11.93 12.65 -2.65
C ARG A 43 -11.53 12.35 -4.10
N GLY A 44 -11.96 11.21 -4.64
CA GLY A 44 -11.82 10.87 -6.06
C GLY A 44 -10.37 10.86 -6.57
N ILE A 45 -9.46 10.18 -5.87
CA ILE A 45 -8.04 10.13 -6.23
C ILE A 45 -7.81 9.13 -7.37
N ASP A 46 -7.10 9.59 -8.40
CA ASP A 46 -6.53 8.76 -9.47
C ASP A 46 -5.00 8.71 -9.31
N LEU A 47 -4.43 7.50 -9.30
CA LEU A 47 -3.00 7.28 -9.19
C LEU A 47 -2.62 5.99 -9.91
N ALA A 48 -1.53 6.01 -10.68
CA ALA A 48 -0.92 4.81 -11.25
C ALA A 48 0.57 4.83 -10.94
N VAL A 49 1.09 3.73 -10.38
CA VAL A 49 2.51 3.52 -10.10
C VAL A 49 2.98 2.30 -10.88
N HIS A 50 4.10 2.45 -11.56
CA HIS A 50 4.67 1.41 -12.43
C HIS A 50 5.86 0.70 -11.77
N PRO A 51 6.22 -0.50 -12.24
CA PRO A 51 7.36 -1.23 -11.69
C PRO A 51 8.63 -0.36 -11.68
N GLY A 52 9.32 -0.33 -10.55
CA GLY A 52 10.57 0.42 -10.37
C GLY A 52 10.42 1.92 -10.11
N GLU A 53 9.19 2.45 -10.08
CA GLU A 53 8.98 3.85 -9.70
C GLU A 53 9.13 4.07 -8.18
N PHE A 54 9.84 5.12 -7.80
CA PHE A 54 9.93 5.60 -6.42
C PHE A 54 9.08 6.85 -6.28
N VAL A 55 7.98 6.75 -5.53
CA VAL A 55 6.96 7.80 -5.43
C VAL A 55 6.90 8.33 -4.00
N ALA A 56 7.01 9.65 -3.85
CA ALA A 56 6.86 10.33 -2.56
C ALA A 56 5.51 11.06 -2.49
N VAL A 57 4.75 10.83 -1.41
CA VAL A 57 3.48 11.52 -1.14
C VAL A 57 3.68 12.54 -0.03
N MET A 58 3.49 13.82 -0.34
CA MET A 58 3.71 14.95 0.57
C MET A 58 2.44 15.78 0.77
N GLY A 59 2.33 16.44 1.91
CA GLY A 59 1.18 17.28 2.26
C GLY A 59 1.04 17.54 3.76
N PRO A 60 0.24 18.53 4.18
CA PRO A 60 0.07 18.90 5.58
C PRO A 60 -0.52 17.75 6.43
N SER A 61 -0.39 17.82 7.75
CA SER A 61 -1.05 16.86 8.64
C SER A 61 -2.57 16.85 8.38
N GLY A 62 -3.17 15.67 8.41
CA GLY A 62 -4.60 15.49 8.13
C GLY A 62 -5.00 15.50 6.63
N SER A 63 -4.07 15.69 5.70
CA SER A 63 -4.39 15.72 4.25
C SER A 63 -4.75 14.36 3.62
N GLY A 64 -4.94 13.30 4.42
CA GLY A 64 -5.30 11.98 3.93
C GLY A 64 -4.15 11.08 3.46
N LYS A 65 -2.89 11.47 3.62
CA LYS A 65 -1.72 10.66 3.17
C LYS A 65 -1.70 9.25 3.76
N SER A 66 -1.88 9.14 5.08
CA SER A 66 -1.91 7.84 5.74
C SER A 66 -3.09 7.02 5.23
N THR A 67 -4.26 7.65 5.03
CA THR A 67 -5.40 6.98 4.40
C THR A 67 -5.08 6.49 3.00
N LEU A 68 -4.42 7.29 2.16
CA LEU A 68 -3.99 6.90 0.82
C LEU A 68 -3.09 5.67 0.85
N LEU A 69 -2.06 5.67 1.70
CA LEU A 69 -1.11 4.55 1.83
C LEU A 69 -1.79 3.29 2.40
N THR A 70 -2.70 3.44 3.35
CA THR A 70 -3.49 2.34 3.91
C THR A 70 -4.33 1.66 2.83
N LEU A 71 -5.02 2.44 1.98
CA LEU A 71 -5.81 1.90 0.86
C LEU A 71 -4.92 1.30 -0.22
N ALA A 72 -3.83 1.97 -0.57
CA ALA A 72 -2.91 1.54 -1.62
C ALA A 72 -2.31 0.15 -1.33
N GLY A 73 -1.94 -0.12 -0.08
CA GLY A 73 -1.44 -1.45 0.28
C GLY A 73 -2.52 -2.46 0.68
N GLY A 74 -3.80 -2.10 0.62
CA GLY A 74 -4.91 -3.02 0.90
C GLY A 74 -5.12 -3.39 2.37
N LEU A 75 -4.75 -2.50 3.30
CA LEU A 75 -5.10 -2.63 4.73
C LEU A 75 -6.54 -2.22 5.01
N ASP A 76 -7.11 -1.38 4.16
CA ASP A 76 -8.50 -0.92 4.22
C ASP A 76 -9.03 -0.84 2.78
N LEU A 77 -10.35 -0.72 2.63
CA LEU A 77 -11.02 -0.62 1.34
C LEU A 77 -11.58 0.80 1.14
N PRO A 78 -11.59 1.29 -0.11
CA PRO A 78 -12.17 2.60 -0.38
C PRO A 78 -13.69 2.58 -0.10
N SER A 79 -14.25 3.75 0.20
CA SER A 79 -15.70 3.92 0.27
C SER A 79 -16.33 3.89 -1.13
N GLU A 80 -15.62 4.46 -2.11
CA GLU A 80 -15.99 4.47 -3.53
C GLU A 80 -14.72 4.40 -4.40
N GLY A 81 -14.88 3.93 -5.63
CA GLY A 81 -13.77 3.73 -6.57
C GLY A 81 -13.10 2.36 -6.40
N GLU A 82 -11.96 2.20 -7.06
CA GLU A 82 -11.28 0.91 -7.16
C GLU A 82 -9.78 1.04 -6.87
N VAL A 83 -9.23 0.02 -6.21
CA VAL A 83 -7.79 -0.16 -6.00
C VAL A 83 -7.39 -1.51 -6.60
N LEU A 84 -6.38 -1.51 -7.45
CA LEU A 84 -5.77 -2.70 -8.02
C LEU A 84 -4.30 -2.77 -7.61
N VAL A 85 -3.86 -3.95 -7.22
CA VAL A 85 -2.44 -4.28 -6.99
C VAL A 85 -2.07 -5.40 -7.95
N GLU A 86 -1.05 -5.19 -8.77
CA GLU A 86 -0.59 -6.14 -9.80
C GLU A 86 -1.74 -6.62 -10.71
N GLY A 87 -2.66 -5.70 -11.04
CA GLY A 87 -3.85 -5.98 -11.86
C GLY A 87 -5.00 -6.69 -11.12
N VAL A 88 -4.86 -6.99 -9.83
CA VAL A 88 -5.91 -7.61 -9.02
C VAL A 88 -6.70 -6.55 -8.27
N ALA A 89 -7.99 -6.44 -8.57
CA ALA A 89 -8.91 -5.59 -7.82
C ALA A 89 -9.04 -6.07 -6.36
N LEU A 90 -8.85 -5.16 -5.41
CA LEU A 90 -8.96 -5.45 -3.98
C LEU A 90 -10.42 -5.55 -3.53
N GLY A 91 -11.32 -4.83 -4.20
CA GLY A 91 -12.76 -4.90 -3.96
C GLY A 91 -13.30 -6.30 -4.24
N GLY A 92 -14.09 -6.85 -3.32
CA GLY A 92 -14.71 -8.17 -3.47
C GLY A 92 -13.83 -9.35 -3.08
N LEU A 93 -12.54 -9.14 -2.77
CA LEU A 93 -11.70 -10.20 -2.22
C LEU A 93 -12.13 -10.57 -0.80
N SER A 94 -12.07 -11.86 -0.47
CA SER A 94 -12.25 -12.31 0.91
C SER A 94 -11.10 -11.82 1.80
N ARG A 95 -11.33 -11.78 3.12
CA ARG A 95 -10.29 -11.38 4.08
C ARG A 95 -9.01 -12.20 3.95
N GLY A 96 -9.14 -13.50 3.68
CA GLY A 96 -7.99 -14.40 3.46
C GLY A 96 -7.21 -14.01 2.20
N ARG A 97 -7.91 -13.77 1.08
CA ARG A 97 -7.28 -13.36 -0.19
C ARG A 97 -6.58 -12.01 -0.08
N LEU A 98 -7.16 -11.06 0.67
CA LEU A 98 -6.49 -9.79 0.99
C LEU A 98 -5.23 -10.01 1.84
N ALA A 99 -5.27 -10.93 2.81
CA ALA A 99 -4.10 -11.26 3.61
C ALA A 99 -2.99 -11.90 2.76
N ASP A 100 -3.32 -12.80 1.84
CA ASP A 100 -2.37 -13.42 0.93
C ASP A 100 -1.75 -12.43 -0.06
N LEU A 101 -2.53 -11.44 -0.52
CA LEU A 101 -2.03 -10.37 -1.37
C LEU A 101 -1.06 -9.48 -0.59
N ARG A 102 -1.44 -9.05 0.62
CA ARG A 102 -0.56 -8.23 1.47
C ARG A 102 0.77 -8.92 1.76
N ARG A 103 0.75 -10.20 2.14
CA ARG A 103 1.97 -10.93 2.49
C ARG A 103 2.94 -11.11 1.32
N ARG A 104 2.44 -11.14 0.08
CA ARG A 104 3.25 -11.51 -1.10
C ARG A 104 3.56 -10.35 -2.04
N SER A 105 2.72 -9.32 -2.09
CA SER A 105 2.85 -8.21 -3.03
C SER A 105 3.08 -6.85 -2.35
N VAL A 106 2.88 -6.73 -1.03
CA VAL A 106 2.94 -5.44 -0.33
C VAL A 106 3.84 -5.50 0.91
N GLY A 107 4.97 -4.79 0.87
CA GLY A 107 5.80 -4.54 2.05
C GLY A 107 5.35 -3.27 2.79
N TYR A 108 5.26 -3.34 4.12
CA TYR A 108 5.00 -2.18 4.98
C TYR A 108 6.21 -1.87 5.84
N VAL A 109 6.62 -0.60 5.83
CA VAL A 109 7.58 -0.05 6.79
C VAL A 109 6.90 1.11 7.50
N PHE A 110 6.81 1.02 8.82
CA PHE A 110 6.13 1.98 9.68
C PHE A 110 7.14 2.95 10.31
N GLN A 111 6.65 4.10 10.78
CA GLN A 111 7.50 5.06 11.52
C GLN A 111 7.98 4.47 12.86
N ASP A 112 7.10 3.74 13.55
CA ASP A 112 7.45 2.88 14.68
C ASP A 112 7.71 1.46 14.16
N TYR A 113 8.76 0.78 14.63
CA TYR A 113 9.24 -0.47 14.02
C TYR A 113 8.22 -1.61 13.95
N ASN A 114 7.14 -1.56 14.74
CA ASN A 114 6.04 -2.52 14.80
C ASN A 114 6.49 -4.00 14.82
N LEU A 115 7.63 -4.26 15.47
CA LEU A 115 8.17 -5.61 15.67
C LEU A 115 7.40 -6.33 16.77
N ILE A 116 7.30 -7.64 16.67
CA ILE A 116 6.77 -8.50 17.73
C ILE A 116 7.86 -8.59 18.81
N PRO A 117 7.66 -8.03 20.02
CA PRO A 117 8.74 -7.90 21.02
C PRO A 117 9.25 -9.23 21.56
N ALA A 118 8.43 -10.28 21.48
CA ALA A 118 8.79 -11.62 21.92
C ALA A 118 9.67 -12.38 20.92
N LEU A 119 9.90 -11.82 19.73
CA LEU A 119 10.65 -12.46 18.65
C LEU A 119 11.96 -11.71 18.41
N THR A 120 13.01 -12.46 18.05
CA THR A 120 14.26 -11.91 17.52
C THR A 120 14.02 -11.21 16.18
N ALA A 121 15.01 -10.42 15.72
CA ALA A 121 14.96 -9.79 14.39
C ALA A 121 14.78 -10.84 13.27
N ALA A 122 15.56 -11.93 13.33
CA ALA A 122 15.46 -13.02 12.36
C ALA A 122 14.08 -13.70 12.38
N GLU A 123 13.47 -13.87 13.55
CA GLU A 123 12.12 -14.44 13.67
C GLU A 123 11.04 -13.51 13.14
N ASN A 124 11.14 -12.19 13.40
CA ASN A 124 10.24 -11.20 12.81
C ASN A 124 10.31 -11.21 11.27
N ILE A 125 11.52 -11.34 10.70
CA ILE A 125 11.72 -11.40 9.24
C ILE A 125 11.26 -12.74 8.65
N ALA A 126 11.46 -13.86 9.35
CA ALA A 126 11.07 -15.19 8.88
C ALA A 126 9.54 -15.40 8.92
N LEU A 127 8.84 -14.80 9.88
CA LEU A 127 7.42 -15.07 10.16
C LEU A 127 6.50 -14.96 8.92
N PRO A 128 6.56 -13.90 8.07
CA PRO A 128 5.73 -13.84 6.88
C PRO A 128 5.93 -15.02 5.91
N ARG A 129 7.18 -15.51 5.79
CA ARG A 129 7.54 -16.66 4.96
C ARG A 129 7.01 -17.96 5.55
N GLU A 130 7.09 -18.12 6.86
CA GLU A 130 6.52 -19.29 7.55
C GLU A 130 4.99 -19.34 7.38
N LEU A 131 4.32 -18.19 7.46
CA LEU A 131 2.88 -18.10 7.17
C LEU A 131 2.56 -18.43 5.71
N ASP A 132 3.48 -18.22 4.77
CA ASP A 132 3.37 -18.66 3.36
C ASP A 132 3.62 -20.17 3.19
N GLY A 133 3.87 -20.90 4.27
CA GLY A 133 4.13 -22.33 4.28
C GLY A 133 5.58 -22.72 4.00
N VAL A 134 6.50 -21.75 4.00
CA VAL A 134 7.94 -22.03 3.86
C VAL A 134 8.42 -22.77 5.11
N PRO A 135 9.16 -23.90 4.98
CA PRO A 135 9.71 -24.59 6.14
C PRO A 135 10.56 -23.65 7.00
N GLY A 136 10.37 -23.67 8.32
CA GLY A 136 11.01 -22.70 9.23
C GLY A 136 12.54 -22.62 9.11
N ARG A 137 13.21 -23.74 8.80
CA ARG A 137 14.65 -23.75 8.52
C ARG A 137 15.01 -22.89 7.29
N THR A 138 14.23 -22.99 6.22
CA THR A 138 14.41 -22.20 4.99
C THR A 138 14.07 -20.74 5.24
N ALA A 139 12.94 -20.45 5.90
CA ALA A 139 12.53 -19.09 6.25
C ALA A 139 13.58 -18.39 7.13
N ARG A 140 14.12 -19.09 8.14
CA ARG A 140 15.20 -18.56 8.99
C ARG A 140 16.47 -18.27 8.21
N ARG A 141 16.84 -19.13 7.26
CA ARG A 141 18.01 -18.89 6.40
C ARG A 141 17.81 -17.65 5.51
N GLU A 142 16.63 -17.50 4.90
CA GLU A 142 16.26 -16.30 4.13
C GLU A 142 16.33 -15.04 5.01
N ALA A 143 15.83 -15.13 6.25
CA ALA A 143 15.86 -14.02 7.20
C ALA A 143 17.28 -13.60 7.59
N LEU A 144 18.18 -14.56 7.83
CA LEU A 144 19.58 -14.26 8.14
C LEU A 144 20.29 -13.60 6.96
N ALA A 145 20.06 -14.08 5.73
CA ALA A 145 20.62 -13.45 4.54
C ALA A 145 20.13 -12.00 4.37
N ALA A 146 18.84 -11.73 4.63
CA ALA A 146 18.31 -10.37 4.62
C ALA A 146 18.96 -9.46 5.69
N LEU A 147 19.25 -9.99 6.87
CA LEU A 147 19.96 -9.24 7.92
C LEU A 147 21.42 -8.93 7.51
N GLU A 148 22.09 -9.87 6.84
CA GLU A 148 23.44 -9.66 6.29
C GLU A 148 23.44 -8.56 5.22
N GLU A 149 22.47 -8.56 4.30
CA GLU A 149 22.31 -7.52 3.27
C GLU A 149 22.09 -6.12 3.88
N LEU A 150 21.45 -6.06 5.05
CA LEU A 150 21.22 -4.83 5.81
C LEU A 150 22.40 -4.44 6.71
N GLY A 151 23.45 -5.26 6.80
CA GLY A 151 24.63 -5.00 7.64
C GLY A 151 24.38 -5.17 9.15
N ILE A 152 23.37 -5.96 9.54
CA ILE A 152 22.95 -6.16 10.94
C ILE A 152 22.83 -7.66 11.30
N GLY A 153 23.64 -8.50 10.65
CA GLY A 153 23.63 -9.96 10.79
C GLY A 153 24.39 -10.54 11.99
N GLU A 154 24.99 -9.69 12.85
CA GLU A 154 25.73 -10.10 14.05
C GLU A 154 24.90 -10.08 15.34
#